data_AF-A0A6I6MYU3-F1
#
_entry.id   AF-A0A6I6MYU3-F1
#
_cell.length_a   1.000
_cell.length_b   1.000
_cell.length_c   1.000
_cell.angle_alpha   90.00
_cell.angle_beta   90.00
_cell.angle_gamma   90.00
#
_symmetry.space_group_name_H-M   'P 1'
#
loop_
_entity.id
_entity.type
_entity.pdbx_description
1 polymer ?
#
loop_
_entity_poly.entity_id
_entity_poly.type
_entity_poly.pdbx_seq_one_letter_code
_entity_poly.pdbx_strand_id
1 'polypeptide(L)'
;MAAMGLTEWAYSLSEAMLSEPLPRRWAHSLGVAKHARSLSPILGDDAELLEAAAVLHDVGYTPTIAATGFHPLDGARFLRDQEGADERVVRLVAHHSCALLEAEERGLRQELECEFELERPDLVDALLYCDMTTTPDGTRTTPTERLDEIVQRYGPDTIVGRFIQRAAPEIHAAAGRVEKRLAEASAGGQPM
;
A
#
# COMPACT_ATOMS: atom_id res chain seq x y z
N MET A 1 -15.08 2.73 -27.25
CA MET A 1 -13.89 2.58 -26.38
C MET A 1 -14.24 1.49 -25.39
N ALA A 2 -13.54 0.36 -25.37
CA ALA A 2 -13.75 -0.61 -24.30
C ALA A 2 -13.48 0.10 -22.96
N ALA A 3 -14.28 -0.18 -21.92
CA ALA A 3 -13.95 0.28 -20.59
C ALA A 3 -12.59 -0.33 -20.23
N MET A 4 -11.61 0.53 -19.95
CA MET A 4 -10.28 0.12 -19.48
C MET A 4 -10.45 -0.70 -18.19
N GLY A 5 -9.73 -1.82 -18.06
CA GLY A 5 -9.81 -2.65 -16.86
C GLY A 5 -9.32 -1.91 -15.61
N LEU A 6 -9.73 -2.34 -14.41
CA LEU A 6 -9.35 -1.67 -13.15
C LEU A 6 -7.83 -1.58 -12.99
N THR A 7 -7.13 -2.70 -13.23
CA THR A 7 -5.66 -2.73 -13.19
C THR A 7 -5.04 -1.88 -14.30
N GLU A 8 -5.49 -2.00 -15.54
CA GLU A 8 -4.96 -1.20 -16.66
C GLU A 8 -5.07 0.32 -16.40
N TRP A 9 -6.20 0.75 -15.85
CA TRP A 9 -6.40 2.14 -15.40
C TRP A 9 -5.43 2.52 -14.27
N ALA A 10 -5.34 1.69 -13.23
CA ALA A 10 -4.50 1.97 -12.06
C ALA A 10 -3.01 2.09 -12.43
N TYR A 11 -2.51 1.22 -13.30
CA TYR A 11 -1.14 1.30 -13.83
C TYR A 11 -0.93 2.58 -14.65
N SER A 12 -1.84 2.88 -15.56
CA SER A 12 -1.74 4.08 -16.41
C SER A 12 -1.73 5.37 -15.58
N LEU A 13 -2.60 5.46 -14.58
CA LEU A 13 -2.65 6.60 -13.66
C LEU A 13 -1.39 6.70 -12.80
N SER A 14 -0.96 5.59 -12.18
CA SER A 14 0.25 5.59 -11.35
C SER A 14 1.50 5.93 -12.15
N GLU A 15 1.61 5.45 -13.39
CA GLU A 15 2.74 5.79 -14.27
C GLU A 15 2.75 7.28 -14.59
N ALA A 16 1.60 7.85 -14.98
CA ALA A 16 1.47 9.28 -15.27
C ALA A 16 1.82 10.15 -14.06
N MET A 17 1.50 9.69 -12.85
CA MET A 17 1.73 10.44 -11.61
C MET A 17 3.15 10.28 -11.04
N LEU A 18 3.81 9.15 -11.24
CA LEU A 18 5.06 8.81 -10.54
C LEU A 18 6.29 8.68 -11.43
N SER A 19 6.15 8.24 -12.68
CA SER A 19 7.31 7.78 -13.48
C SER A 19 8.35 8.86 -13.74
N GLU A 20 7.93 10.07 -14.13
CA GLU A 20 8.82 11.21 -14.33
C GLU A 20 9.23 11.90 -13.01
N PRO A 21 8.30 12.33 -12.12
CA PRO A 21 8.67 13.13 -10.96
C PRO A 21 9.34 12.30 -9.85
N LEU A 22 9.04 11.00 -9.76
CA LEU A 22 9.42 10.13 -8.66
C LEU A 22 9.79 8.71 -9.16
N PRO A 23 10.79 8.56 -10.06
CA PRO A 23 11.06 7.30 -10.76
C PRO A 23 11.38 6.12 -9.82
N ARG A 24 12.03 6.39 -8.69
CA ARG A 24 12.29 5.36 -7.67
C ARG A 24 11.00 4.89 -7.00
N ARG A 25 10.09 5.81 -6.70
CA ARG A 25 8.77 5.47 -6.15
C ARG A 25 7.92 4.71 -7.15
N TRP A 26 7.99 5.07 -8.43
CA TRP A 26 7.37 4.29 -9.49
C TRP A 26 7.88 2.84 -9.50
N ALA A 27 9.19 2.63 -9.43
CA ALA A 27 9.78 1.29 -9.34
C ALA A 27 9.29 0.52 -8.11
N HIS A 28 9.19 1.19 -6.96
CA HIS A 28 8.61 0.64 -5.74
C HIS A 28 7.15 0.19 -5.96
N SER A 29 6.26 1.08 -6.42
CA SER A 29 4.84 0.77 -6.69
C SER A 29 4.68 -0.42 -7.65
N LEU A 30 5.50 -0.51 -8.69
CA LEU A 30 5.53 -1.67 -9.60
C LEU A 30 5.89 -2.98 -8.87
N GLY A 31 6.87 -2.92 -7.96
CA GLY A 31 7.26 -4.05 -7.12
C GLY A 31 6.14 -4.50 -6.18
N VAL A 32 5.46 -3.54 -5.54
CA VAL A 32 4.33 -3.80 -4.63
C VAL A 32 3.18 -4.42 -5.39
N ALA A 33 2.83 -3.90 -6.58
CA ALA A 33 1.78 -4.45 -7.43
C ALA A 33 2.11 -5.87 -7.93
N LYS A 34 3.36 -6.10 -8.35
CA LYS A 34 3.84 -7.46 -8.70
C LYS A 34 3.72 -8.41 -7.52
N HIS A 35 3.93 -7.93 -6.29
CA HIS A 35 3.73 -8.73 -5.11
C HIS A 35 2.23 -8.99 -4.84
N ALA A 36 1.37 -7.98 -4.93
CA ALA A 36 -0.06 -8.14 -4.76
C ALA A 36 -0.62 -9.22 -5.72
N ARG A 37 -0.15 -9.23 -6.97
CA ARG A 37 -0.48 -10.29 -7.94
C ARG A 37 -0.09 -11.69 -7.49
N SER A 38 0.99 -11.86 -6.73
CA SER A 38 1.37 -13.18 -6.21
C SER A 38 0.45 -13.68 -5.09
N LEU A 39 -0.42 -12.83 -4.55
CA LEU A 39 -1.37 -13.19 -3.50
C LEU A 39 -2.72 -13.67 -4.03
N SER A 40 -2.93 -13.74 -5.36
CA SER A 40 -4.19 -14.23 -5.95
C SER A 40 -4.73 -15.54 -5.35
N PRO A 41 -3.89 -16.57 -5.02
CA PRO A 41 -4.39 -17.83 -4.45
C PRO A 41 -5.14 -17.68 -3.12
N ILE A 42 -4.90 -16.61 -2.35
CA ILE A 42 -5.53 -16.39 -1.04
C ILE A 42 -6.57 -15.26 -1.06
N LEU A 43 -6.70 -14.54 -2.17
CA LEU A 43 -7.57 -13.37 -2.32
C LEU A 43 -8.76 -13.61 -3.27
N GLY A 44 -8.68 -14.60 -4.16
CA GLY A 44 -9.76 -14.88 -5.11
C GLY A 44 -10.11 -13.65 -5.95
N ASP A 45 -11.39 -13.29 -5.95
CA ASP A 45 -11.95 -12.19 -6.75
C ASP A 45 -11.39 -10.80 -6.35
N ASP A 46 -10.86 -10.66 -5.14
CA ASP A 46 -10.28 -9.39 -4.67
C ASP A 46 -8.81 -9.19 -5.12
N ALA A 47 -8.23 -10.13 -5.87
CA ALA A 47 -6.84 -10.03 -6.32
C ALA A 47 -6.59 -8.81 -7.25
N GLU A 48 -7.54 -8.54 -8.16
CA GLU A 48 -7.44 -7.38 -9.07
C GLU A 48 -7.55 -6.05 -8.30
N LEU A 49 -8.45 -6.00 -7.32
CA LEU A 49 -8.63 -4.85 -6.44
C LEU A 49 -7.34 -4.53 -5.66
N LEU A 50 -6.72 -5.57 -5.07
CA LEU A 50 -5.48 -5.38 -4.33
C LEU A 50 -4.33 -4.92 -5.23
N GLU A 51 -4.21 -5.49 -6.43
CA GLU A 51 -3.18 -5.07 -7.39
C GLU A 51 -3.33 -3.60 -7.81
N ALA A 52 -4.57 -3.16 -8.05
CA ALA A 52 -4.86 -1.75 -8.35
C ALA A 52 -4.50 -0.83 -7.17
N ALA A 53 -4.91 -1.17 -5.94
CA ALA A 53 -4.53 -0.41 -4.75
C ALA A 53 -3.01 -0.41 -4.53
N ALA A 54 -2.34 -1.53 -4.79
CA ALA A 54 -0.90 -1.67 -4.63
C ALA A 54 -0.09 -0.78 -5.58
N VAL A 55 -0.49 -0.66 -6.85
CA VAL A 55 0.21 0.25 -7.76
C VAL A 55 -0.08 1.71 -7.43
N LEU A 56 -1.28 2.02 -6.91
CA LEU A 56 -1.72 3.38 -6.60
C LEU A 56 -1.32 3.90 -5.21
N HIS A 57 -0.95 3.05 -4.24
CA HIS A 57 -0.83 3.44 -2.83
C HIS A 57 0.02 4.69 -2.58
N ASP A 58 1.03 4.90 -3.42
CA ASP A 58 2.03 5.94 -3.26
C ASP A 58 1.82 7.17 -4.17
N VAL A 59 0.70 7.26 -4.92
CA VAL A 59 0.44 8.41 -5.80
C VAL A 59 0.35 9.74 -5.04
N GLY A 60 -0.07 9.72 -3.77
CA GLY A 60 -0.17 10.91 -2.93
C GLY A 60 1.16 11.62 -2.65
N TYR A 61 2.29 11.01 -3.01
CA TYR A 61 3.58 11.69 -2.97
C TYR A 61 3.84 12.64 -4.13
N THR A 62 3.07 12.55 -5.22
CA THR A 62 3.27 13.41 -6.38
C THR A 62 3.06 14.87 -5.99
N PRO A 63 4.01 15.78 -6.31
CA PRO A 63 3.93 17.18 -5.90
C PRO A 63 2.68 17.93 -6.39
N THR A 64 2.03 17.45 -7.47
CA THR A 64 0.84 18.08 -8.05
C THR A 64 -0.42 17.89 -7.20
N ILE A 65 -0.45 16.86 -6.33
CA ILE A 65 -1.62 16.53 -5.51
C ILE A 65 -1.32 16.55 -4.00
N ALA A 66 -0.05 16.64 -3.61
CA ALA A 66 0.35 16.77 -2.22
C ALA A 66 -0.23 18.07 -1.60
N ALA A 67 -1.10 17.93 -0.61
CA ALA A 67 -1.83 19.03 0.03
C ALA A 67 -1.54 19.11 1.53
N THR A 68 -1.52 17.96 2.21
CA THR A 68 -1.21 17.85 3.64
C THR A 68 0.23 17.41 3.90
N GLY A 69 0.90 16.87 2.87
CA GLY A 69 2.22 16.25 3.01
C GLY A 69 2.14 14.86 3.65
N PHE A 70 0.95 14.27 3.71
CA PHE A 70 0.67 12.91 4.17
C PHE A 70 0.04 12.13 3.01
N HIS A 71 0.86 11.35 2.32
CA HIS A 71 0.50 10.74 1.05
C HIS A 71 -0.69 9.77 1.09
N PRO A 72 -1.02 9.03 2.16
CA PRO A 72 -2.20 8.18 2.16
C PRO A 72 -3.48 9.03 2.07
N LEU A 73 -3.54 10.13 2.82
CA LEU A 73 -4.69 11.04 2.81
C LEU A 73 -4.79 11.83 1.50
N ASP A 74 -3.67 12.39 1.04
CA ASP A 74 -3.63 13.18 -0.19
C ASP A 74 -3.96 12.31 -1.42
N GLY A 75 -3.41 11.09 -1.47
CA GLY A 75 -3.68 10.11 -2.52
C GLY A 75 -5.14 9.64 -2.51
N ALA A 76 -5.70 9.30 -1.34
CA ALA A 76 -7.08 8.86 -1.23
C ALA A 76 -8.08 9.96 -1.63
N ARG A 77 -7.86 11.21 -1.21
CA ARG A 77 -8.69 12.36 -1.62
C ARG A 77 -8.61 12.57 -3.13
N PHE A 78 -7.41 12.52 -3.72
CA PHE A 78 -7.24 12.62 -5.17
C PHE A 78 -8.01 11.54 -5.94
N LEU A 79 -7.84 10.27 -5.54
CA LEU A 79 -8.51 9.14 -6.18
C LEU A 79 -10.04 9.22 -6.07
N ARG A 80 -10.56 9.67 -4.92
CA ARG A 80 -12.00 9.88 -4.70
C ARG A 80 -12.53 11.03 -5.54
N ASP A 81 -11.90 12.19 -5.45
CA ASP A 81 -12.49 13.46 -5.88
C ASP A 81 -12.21 13.80 -7.35
N GLN A 82 -11.06 13.38 -7.89
CA GLN A 82 -10.64 13.72 -9.26
C GLN A 82 -10.77 12.54 -10.22
N GLU A 83 -10.47 11.33 -9.76
CA GLU A 83 -10.48 10.13 -10.60
C GLU A 83 -11.79 9.33 -10.51
N GLY A 84 -12.59 9.54 -9.46
CA GLY A 84 -13.83 8.78 -9.23
C GLY A 84 -13.57 7.28 -9.08
N ALA A 85 -12.46 6.92 -8.43
CA ALA A 85 -11.99 5.55 -8.26
C ALA A 85 -12.96 4.69 -7.43
N ASP A 86 -12.85 3.36 -7.57
CA ASP A 86 -13.56 2.40 -6.72
C ASP A 86 -13.28 2.69 -5.23
N GLU A 87 -14.35 2.80 -4.44
CA GLU A 87 -14.27 3.19 -3.04
C GLU A 87 -13.37 2.25 -2.22
N ARG A 88 -13.33 0.96 -2.55
CA ARG A 88 -12.49 -0.02 -1.84
C ARG A 88 -11.01 0.19 -2.13
N VAL A 89 -10.66 0.60 -3.35
CA VAL A 89 -9.28 1.03 -3.68
C VAL A 89 -8.92 2.27 -2.87
N VAL A 90 -9.82 3.26 -2.82
CA VAL A 90 -9.61 4.49 -2.05
C VAL A 90 -9.39 4.20 -0.57
N ARG A 91 -10.20 3.33 0.04
CA ARG A 91 -10.04 2.91 1.45
C ARG A 91 -8.70 2.22 1.70
N LEU A 92 -8.25 1.34 0.79
CA LEU A 92 -6.95 0.69 0.89
C LEU A 92 -5.80 1.71 0.79
N VAL A 93 -5.87 2.65 -0.16
CA VAL A 93 -4.87 3.72 -0.30
C VAL A 93 -4.89 4.66 0.91
N ALA A 94 -6.04 4.99 1.48
CA ALA A 94 -6.13 5.85 2.66
C ALA A 94 -5.46 5.23 3.89
N HIS A 95 -5.55 3.91 4.05
CA HIS A 95 -5.16 3.21 5.27
C HIS A 95 -3.91 2.32 5.13
N HIS A 96 -3.20 2.39 4.00
CA HIS A 96 -2.03 1.54 3.77
C HIS A 96 -0.92 1.78 4.80
N SER A 97 -0.11 0.75 5.03
CA SER A 97 1.12 0.82 5.82
C SER A 97 0.99 1.43 7.22
N CYS A 98 -0.11 1.09 7.90
CA CYS A 98 -0.47 1.59 9.22
C CYS A 98 -0.65 3.12 9.26
N ALA A 99 -1.18 3.72 8.19
CA ALA A 99 -1.42 5.16 8.02
C ALA A 99 -2.02 5.86 9.25
N LEU A 100 -2.91 5.20 10.01
CA LEU A 100 -3.49 5.79 11.24
C LEU A 100 -2.44 6.17 12.30
N LEU A 101 -1.34 5.41 12.42
CA LEU A 101 -0.25 5.72 13.35
C LEU A 101 0.56 6.93 12.87
N GLU A 102 0.83 7.02 11.57
CA GLU A 102 1.51 8.20 11.01
C GLU A 102 0.62 9.44 11.06
N ALA A 103 -0.68 9.28 10.76
CA ALA A 103 -1.67 10.34 10.85
C ALA A 103 -1.75 10.91 12.28
N GLU A 104 -1.60 10.08 13.30
CA GLU A 104 -1.52 10.53 14.70
C GLU A 104 -0.28 11.40 14.95
N GLU A 105 0.90 10.97 14.49
CA GLU A 105 2.15 11.77 14.59
C GLU A 105 2.05 13.13 13.86
N ARG A 106 1.17 13.21 12.87
CA ARG A 106 0.91 14.41 12.05
C ARG A 106 -0.27 15.25 12.54
N GLY A 107 -1.06 14.78 13.50
CA GLY A 107 -2.30 15.43 13.93
C GLY A 107 -3.46 15.33 12.93
N LEU A 108 -3.40 14.40 11.97
CA LEU A 108 -4.38 14.19 10.89
C LEU A 108 -5.25 12.94 11.09
N ARG A 109 -5.10 12.23 12.22
CA ARG A 109 -5.83 10.98 12.48
C ARG A 109 -7.34 11.13 12.35
N GLN A 110 -7.91 12.16 12.98
CA GLN A 110 -9.35 12.40 12.94
C GLN A 110 -9.84 12.68 11.51
N GLU A 111 -9.09 13.44 10.72
CA GLU A 111 -9.44 13.72 9.32
C GLU A 111 -9.47 12.42 8.51
N LEU A 112 -8.44 11.58 8.64
CA LEU A 112 -8.35 10.30 7.94
C LEU A 112 -9.52 9.37 8.32
N GLU A 113 -9.78 9.21 9.62
CA GLU A 113 -10.86 8.32 10.13
C GLU A 113 -12.26 8.82 9.77
N CYS A 114 -12.48 10.15 9.71
CA CYS A 114 -13.77 10.71 9.34
C CYS A 114 -14.06 10.62 7.83
N GLU A 115 -13.03 10.64 6.98
CA GLU A 115 -13.21 10.65 5.53
C GLU A 115 -13.20 9.27 4.89
N PHE A 116 -12.51 8.30 5.49
CA PHE A 116 -12.30 6.99 4.88
C PHE A 116 -12.50 5.87 5.89
N GLU A 117 -13.44 4.98 5.61
CA GLU A 117 -13.64 3.76 6.39
C GLU A 117 -12.46 2.79 6.19
N LEU A 118 -12.20 1.94 7.20
CA LEU A 118 -11.26 0.83 7.05
C LEU A 118 -11.84 -0.23 6.13
N GLU A 119 -11.02 -0.74 5.22
CA GLU A 119 -11.34 -1.92 4.41
C GLU A 119 -11.19 -3.22 5.23
N ARG A 120 -11.68 -4.35 4.70
CA ARG A 120 -11.56 -5.65 5.37
C ARG A 120 -10.12 -5.94 5.81
N PRO A 121 -9.91 -6.44 7.04
CA PRO A 121 -8.56 -6.67 7.57
C PRO A 121 -7.67 -7.55 6.71
N ASP A 122 -8.26 -8.52 6.00
CA ASP A 122 -7.52 -9.46 5.15
C ASP A 122 -6.86 -8.80 3.93
N LEU A 123 -7.44 -7.69 3.43
CA LEU A 123 -6.89 -6.88 2.33
C LEU A 123 -5.92 -5.83 2.83
N VAL A 124 -6.20 -5.23 3.99
CA VAL A 124 -5.26 -4.30 4.66
C VAL A 124 -3.95 -5.02 4.97
N ASP A 125 -4.02 -6.22 5.53
CA ASP A 125 -2.85 -7.07 5.77
C ASP A 125 -2.09 -7.38 4.49
N ALA A 126 -2.81 -7.68 3.40
CA ALA A 126 -2.20 -8.03 2.13
C ALA A 126 -1.45 -6.84 1.51
N LEU A 127 -2.04 -5.64 1.52
CA LEU A 127 -1.38 -4.43 1.01
C LEU A 127 -0.18 -4.05 1.87
N LEU A 128 -0.35 -4.09 3.20
CA LEU A 128 0.71 -3.82 4.16
C LEU A 128 1.89 -4.80 3.98
N TYR A 129 1.60 -6.09 3.84
CA TYR A 129 2.60 -7.10 3.54
C TYR A 129 3.32 -6.82 2.22
N CYS A 130 2.58 -6.45 1.16
CA CYS A 130 3.16 -6.16 -0.14
C CYS A 130 4.12 -4.96 -0.11
N ASP A 131 3.75 -3.87 0.55
CA ASP A 131 4.62 -2.70 0.69
C ASP A 131 5.84 -3.03 1.56
N MET A 132 5.60 -3.59 2.75
CA MET A 132 6.67 -3.85 3.74
C MET A 132 7.61 -5.00 3.38
N THR A 133 7.38 -5.71 2.27
CA THR A 133 8.31 -6.70 1.71
C THR A 133 8.84 -6.31 0.33
N THR A 134 8.68 -5.04 -0.03
CA THR A 134 9.20 -4.46 -1.27
C THR A 134 10.15 -3.31 -0.98
N THR A 135 11.36 -3.36 -1.55
CA THR A 135 12.35 -2.30 -1.43
C THR A 135 11.91 -1.07 -2.22
N PRO A 136 12.51 0.10 -1.96
CA PRO A 136 12.24 1.30 -2.77
C PRO A 136 12.66 1.17 -4.23
N ASP A 137 13.41 0.13 -4.61
CA ASP A 137 13.80 -0.15 -6.00
C ASP A 137 12.93 -1.26 -6.62
N GLY A 138 11.83 -1.64 -5.94
CA GLY A 138 10.85 -2.62 -6.42
C GLY A 138 11.25 -4.08 -6.26
N THR A 139 12.32 -4.37 -5.51
CA THR A 139 12.82 -5.73 -5.29
C THR A 139 12.24 -6.34 -4.00
N ARG A 140 12.33 -7.67 -3.86
CA ARG A 140 11.87 -8.38 -2.65
C ARG A 140 12.80 -8.14 -1.47
N THR A 141 12.22 -8.01 -0.28
CA THR A 141 12.92 -7.95 1.01
C THR A 141 12.03 -8.54 2.10
N THR A 142 12.51 -8.55 3.34
CA THR A 142 11.74 -8.97 4.52
C THR A 142 11.19 -7.76 5.28
N PRO A 143 10.12 -7.92 6.09
CA PRO A 143 9.63 -6.83 6.92
C PRO A 143 10.69 -6.25 7.85
N THR A 144 11.54 -7.12 8.44
CA THR A 144 12.64 -6.69 9.31
C THR A 144 13.64 -5.80 8.57
N GLU A 145 14.15 -6.24 7.42
CA GLU A 145 15.10 -5.45 6.63
C GLU A 145 14.47 -4.13 6.15
N ARG A 146 13.18 -4.15 5.77
CA ARG A 146 12.47 -2.95 5.34
C ARG A 146 12.29 -1.94 6.47
N LEU A 147 11.93 -2.40 7.66
CA LEU A 147 11.82 -1.56 8.86
C LEU A 147 13.15 -0.91 9.22
N ASP A 148 14.23 -1.71 9.27
CA ASP A 148 15.58 -1.23 9.58
C ASP A 148 16.04 -0.18 8.55
N GLU A 149 15.77 -0.44 7.27
CA GLU A 149 16.09 0.47 6.17
C GLU A 149 15.34 1.80 6.28
N ILE A 150 14.03 1.78 6.58
CA ILE A 150 13.24 3.00 6.75
C ILE A 150 13.77 3.82 7.93
N VAL A 151 14.04 3.18 9.07
CA VAL A 151 14.60 3.88 10.24
C VAL A 151 15.98 4.46 9.93
N GLN A 152 16.85 3.72 9.22
CA GLN A 152 18.17 4.21 8.82
C GLN A 152 18.08 5.40 7.86
N ARG A 153 17.13 5.37 6.90
CA ARG A 153 16.97 6.41 5.88
C ARG A 153 16.45 7.72 6.45
N TYR A 154 15.41 7.66 7.27
CA TYR A 154 14.74 8.86 7.77
C TYR A 154 15.30 9.33 9.12
N GLY A 155 15.84 8.41 9.93
CA GLY A 155 16.26 8.66 11.29
C GLY A 155 15.12 8.42 12.30
N PRO A 156 15.43 7.89 13.49
CA PRO A 156 14.43 7.38 14.44
C PRO A 156 13.53 8.46 15.04
N ASP A 157 13.99 9.71 15.09
CA ASP A 157 13.27 10.82 15.72
C ASP A 157 12.38 11.61 14.75
N THR A 158 12.38 11.28 13.45
CA THR A 158 11.47 11.89 12.48
C THR A 158 10.05 11.35 12.64
N ILE A 159 9.05 12.02 12.05
CA ILE A 159 7.67 11.50 12.01
C ILE A 159 7.66 10.07 11.46
N VAL A 160 8.35 9.85 10.34
CA VAL A 160 8.48 8.53 9.71
C VAL A 160 9.15 7.53 10.65
N GLY A 161 10.29 7.89 11.25
CA GLY A 161 11.01 7.04 12.19
C GLY A 161 10.17 6.65 13.42
N ARG A 162 9.45 7.59 14.02
CA ARG A 162 8.65 7.31 15.23
C ARG A 162 7.44 6.43 14.92
N PHE A 163 6.69 6.71 13.85
CA PHE A 163 5.53 5.88 13.53
C PHE A 163 5.94 4.48 13.11
N ILE A 164 6.99 4.33 12.30
CA ILE A 164 7.33 3.01 11.76
C ILE A 164 7.81 2.06 12.86
N GLN A 165 8.53 2.58 13.85
CA GLN A 165 8.92 1.83 15.04
C GLN A 165 7.70 1.41 15.88
N ARG A 166 6.69 2.28 16.01
CA ARG A 166 5.41 1.96 16.67
C ARG A 166 4.60 0.92 15.86
N ALA A 167 4.69 0.95 14.53
CA ALA A 167 3.97 0.05 13.63
C ALA A 167 4.60 -1.34 13.52
N ALA A 168 5.90 -1.47 13.83
CA ALA A 168 6.66 -2.71 13.64
C ALA A 168 5.98 -4.00 14.16
N PRO A 169 5.36 -4.04 15.35
CA PRO A 169 4.66 -5.24 15.81
C PRO A 169 3.49 -5.65 14.90
N GLU A 170 2.72 -4.69 14.41
CA GLU A 170 1.59 -4.94 13.51
C GLU A 170 2.08 -5.37 12.12
N ILE A 171 3.15 -4.73 11.63
CA ILE A 171 3.78 -5.08 10.35
C ILE A 171 4.25 -6.54 10.34
N HIS A 172 4.91 -6.99 11.41
CA HIS A 172 5.31 -8.38 11.57
C HIS A 172 4.11 -9.32 11.71
N ALA A 173 3.07 -8.92 12.45
CA ALA A 173 1.89 -9.74 12.64
C ALA A 173 1.10 -9.93 11.34
N ALA A 174 0.89 -8.87 10.55
CA ALA A 174 0.25 -8.91 9.25
C ALA A 174 1.03 -9.80 8.27
N ALA A 175 2.36 -9.65 8.21
CA ALA A 175 3.20 -10.51 7.39
C ALA A 175 3.04 -11.99 7.76
N GLY A 176 3.08 -12.34 9.04
CA GLY A 176 2.87 -13.71 9.50
C GLY A 176 1.48 -14.26 9.15
N ARG A 177 0.42 -13.43 9.21
CA ARG A 177 -0.94 -13.84 8.80
C ARG A 177 -1.03 -14.13 7.30
N VAL A 178 -0.41 -13.29 6.46
CA VAL A 178 -0.40 -13.49 5.00
C VAL A 178 0.43 -14.72 4.62
N GLU A 179 1.63 -14.87 5.18
CA GLU A 179 2.50 -16.02 4.93
C GLU A 179 1.85 -17.35 5.34
N LYS A 180 1.17 -17.37 6.48
CA LYS A 180 0.40 -18.53 6.93
C LYS A 180 -0.69 -18.91 5.92
N ARG A 181 -1.49 -17.94 5.45
CA ARG A 181 -2.54 -18.19 4.43
C ARG A 181 -1.96 -18.74 3.14
N LEU A 182 -0.82 -18.20 2.68
CA LEU A 182 -0.13 -18.69 1.48
C LEU A 182 0.35 -20.14 1.64
N ALA A 183 0.91 -20.49 2.81
CA ALA A 183 1.33 -21.84 3.11
C ALA A 183 0.15 -22.82 3.13
N GLU A 184 -0.97 -22.43 3.74
CA GLU A 184 -2.21 -23.22 3.78
C GLU A 184 -2.81 -23.44 2.37
N ALA A 185 -2.86 -22.40 1.53
CA ALA A 185 -3.32 -22.51 0.15
C ALA A 185 -2.40 -23.40 -0.71
N SER A 186 -1.09 -23.35 -0.47
CA SER A 186 -0.12 -24.20 -1.17
C SER A 186 -0.24 -25.67 -0.75
N ALA A 187 -0.49 -25.94 0.53
CA ALA A 187 -0.70 -27.29 1.06
C ALA A 187 -2.05 -27.90 0.62
N GLY A 188 -3.10 -27.08 0.54
CA GLY A 188 -4.42 -27.51 0.05
C GLY A 188 -4.50 -27.74 -1.46
N GLY A 189 -3.52 -27.26 -2.23
CA GLY A 189 -3.43 -27.43 -3.68
C GLY A 189 -2.61 -28.65 -4.16
N GLN A 190 -1.97 -29.40 -3.25
CA GLN A 190 -1.32 -30.67 -3.61
C GLN A 190 -2.35 -31.80 -3.70
N PRO A 191 -2.54 -32.44 -4.88
CA PRO A 191 -3.37 -33.63 -4.95
C PRO A 191 -2.68 -34.78 -4.21
N MET A 192 -3.44 -35.48 -3.35
CA MET A 192 -3.08 -36.80 -2.82
C MET A 192 -2.95 -37.83 -3.95
#